data_AF-A0A976JQQ3-F1
#
_entry.id   AF-A0A976JQQ3-F1
#
_cell.length_a   1.000
_cell.length_b   1.000
_cell.length_c   1.000
_cell.angle_alpha   90.00
_cell.angle_beta   90.00
_cell.angle_gamma   90.00
#
_symmetry.space_group_name_H-M   'P 1'
#
loop_
_entity.id
_entity.type
_entity.pdbx_description
1 polymer ?
#
loop_
_entity_poly.entity_id
_entity_poly.type
_entity_poly.pdbx_seq_one_letter_code
_entity_poly.pdbx_strand_id
1 'polypeptide(L)'
;GVRYYAVGQSTGALLREHQIVVETPVETYDTEGLLALPSLQAVAGEKVLIFAGKGGRGTLAETLRQRGARVDRCELYERSGSSRFADEINALLMQAKVDVVVAHSGELLEQLFATVDVSNRHQLQTLPVLVPGQRVADLAKDLGCQKVLMANSALPDDMVSTILEWYSNRG
;
A
#
# COMPACT_ATOMS: atom_id res chain seq x y z
N GLY A 1 20.65 -3.98 -25.20
CA GLY A 1 20.84 -4.44 -23.80
C GLY A 1 19.50 -4.47 -23.10
N VAL A 2 19.45 -4.93 -21.84
CA VAL A 2 18.21 -4.93 -21.03
C VAL A 2 17.92 -3.51 -20.54
N ARG A 3 16.66 -3.09 -20.61
CA ARG A 3 16.17 -1.83 -20.03
C ARG A 3 15.43 -2.13 -18.73
N TYR A 4 15.73 -1.40 -17.66
CA TYR A 4 15.13 -1.58 -16.34
C TYR A 4 14.14 -0.48 -16.03
N TYR A 5 13.04 -0.87 -15.40
CA TYR A 5 11.93 0.03 -15.06
C TYR A 5 11.52 -0.21 -13.61
N ALA A 6 11.13 0.85 -12.91
CA ALA A 6 10.55 0.76 -11.58
C ALA A 6 9.35 1.70 -11.45
N VAL A 7 8.27 1.22 -10.83
CA VAL A 7 7.04 2.00 -10.62
C VAL A 7 7.28 3.10 -9.57
N GLY A 8 7.87 2.73 -8.43
CA GLY A 8 8.10 3.64 -7.30
C GLY A 8 9.53 4.17 -7.25
N GLN A 9 9.68 5.41 -6.75
CA GLN A 9 10.99 6.05 -6.56
C GLN A 9 11.90 5.26 -5.62
N SER A 10 11.38 4.65 -4.56
CA SER A 10 12.18 3.86 -3.61
C SER A 10 12.82 2.64 -4.26
N THR A 11 12.07 1.92 -5.11
CA THR A 11 12.63 0.80 -5.89
C THR A 11 13.65 1.30 -6.91
N GLY A 12 13.38 2.43 -7.56
CA GLY A 12 14.32 3.06 -8.48
C GLY A 12 15.63 3.48 -7.81
N ALA A 13 15.58 4.07 -6.62
CA ALA A 13 16.76 4.44 -5.84
C ALA A 13 17.62 3.21 -5.50
N LEU A 14 17.00 2.15 -4.98
CA LEU A 14 17.69 0.89 -4.65
C LEU A 14 18.40 0.29 -5.87
N LEU A 15 17.74 0.28 -7.05
CA LEU A 15 18.37 -0.21 -8.28
C LEU A 15 19.57 0.64 -8.69
N ARG A 16 19.51 1.97 -8.53
CA ARG A 16 20.63 2.88 -8.82
C ARG A 16 21.81 2.68 -7.87
N GLU A 17 21.56 2.37 -6.60
CA GLU A 17 22.61 2.00 -5.63
C GLU A 17 23.38 0.75 -6.10
N HIS A 18 22.69 -0.17 -6.78
CA HIS A 18 23.30 -1.32 -7.44
C HIS A 18 23.82 -1.04 -8.86
N GLN A 19 24.00 0.24 -9.23
CA GLN A 19 24.52 0.69 -10.53
C GLN A 19 23.66 0.27 -11.73
N ILE A 20 22.37 0.00 -11.50
CA ILE A 20 21.42 -0.33 -12.57
C ILE A 20 20.80 0.97 -13.09
N VAL A 21 20.92 1.20 -14.40
CA VAL A 21 20.25 2.31 -15.09
C VAL A 21 18.76 1.98 -15.20
N VAL A 22 17.94 2.69 -14.42
CA VAL A 22 16.50 2.45 -14.28
C VAL A 22 15.67 3.70 -14.62
N GLU A 23 14.63 3.50 -15.41
CA GLU A 23 13.61 4.50 -15.71
C GLU A 23 12.45 4.38 -14.71
N THR A 24 12.00 5.52 -14.19
CA THR A 24 10.89 5.63 -13.23
C THR A 24 9.92 6.71 -13.71
N PRO A 25 8.61 6.59 -13.50
CA PRO A 25 7.69 7.67 -13.81
C PRO A 25 7.99 8.90 -12.94
N VAL A 26 7.70 10.09 -13.48
CA VAL A 26 8.06 11.38 -12.86
C VAL A 26 6.90 11.95 -12.06
N GLU A 27 5.66 11.84 -12.56
CA GLU A 27 4.49 12.49 -11.97
C GLU A 27 3.66 11.55 -11.10
N THR A 28 3.30 10.37 -11.63
CA THR A 28 2.51 9.37 -10.90
C THR A 28 3.29 8.08 -10.73
N TYR A 29 3.49 7.67 -9.47
CA TYR A 29 4.27 6.48 -9.11
C TYR A 29 3.41 5.22 -9.11
N ASP A 30 2.69 5.00 -10.21
CA ASP A 30 1.75 3.90 -10.43
C ASP A 30 1.97 3.21 -11.79
N THR A 31 1.11 2.23 -12.09
CA THR A 31 1.23 1.43 -13.33
C THR A 31 1.00 2.29 -14.56
N GLU A 32 0.06 3.21 -14.47
CA GLU A 32 -0.36 4.16 -15.49
C GLU A 32 0.77 5.14 -15.81
N GLY A 33 1.40 5.72 -14.79
CA GLY A 33 2.57 6.58 -14.93
C GLY A 33 3.73 5.85 -15.60
N LEU A 34 4.00 4.60 -15.22
CA LEU A 34 5.04 3.81 -15.87
C LEU A 34 4.70 3.53 -17.34
N LEU A 35 3.46 3.14 -17.62
CA LEU A 35 2.96 2.90 -18.98
C LEU A 35 2.95 4.16 -19.86
N ALA A 36 3.03 5.36 -19.28
CA ALA A 36 3.14 6.63 -19.99
C ALA A 36 4.58 6.98 -20.43
N LEU A 37 5.59 6.25 -19.95
CA LEU A 37 6.98 6.50 -20.36
C LEU A 37 7.14 6.37 -21.88
N PRO A 38 7.83 7.32 -22.55
CA PRO A 38 8.06 7.25 -24.00
C PRO A 38 8.71 5.95 -24.44
N SER A 39 9.65 5.44 -23.64
CA SER A 39 10.40 4.20 -23.86
C SER A 39 9.52 2.93 -23.86
N LEU A 40 8.32 3.00 -23.28
CA LEU A 40 7.35 1.89 -23.20
C LEU A 40 6.17 2.02 -24.17
N GLN A 41 6.12 3.06 -25.02
CA GLN A 41 5.05 3.21 -26.02
C GLN A 41 5.19 2.25 -27.20
N ALA A 42 6.43 2.00 -27.65
CA ALA A 42 6.74 1.13 -28.79
C ALA A 42 7.51 -0.10 -28.32
N VAL A 43 6.77 -1.16 -27.97
CA VAL A 43 7.32 -2.41 -27.41
C VAL A 43 6.94 -3.65 -28.22
N ALA A 44 6.41 -3.46 -29.43
CA ALA A 44 6.00 -4.57 -30.29
C ALA A 44 7.20 -5.50 -30.60
N GLY A 45 7.03 -6.79 -30.35
CA GLY A 45 8.07 -7.80 -30.53
C GLY A 45 9.10 -7.90 -29.39
N GLU A 46 9.09 -6.97 -28.43
CA GLU A 46 10.00 -6.99 -27.28
C GLU A 46 9.63 -8.10 -26.30
N LYS A 47 10.62 -8.55 -25.52
CA LYS A 47 10.42 -9.47 -24.39
C LYS A 47 10.52 -8.68 -23.09
N VAL A 48 9.48 -8.77 -22.28
CA VAL A 48 9.39 -8.07 -20.99
C VAL A 48 9.20 -9.11 -19.89
N LEU A 49 10.02 -9.01 -18.84
CA LEU A 49 9.86 -9.77 -17.61
C LEU A 49 9.42 -8.82 -16.49
N ILE A 50 8.31 -9.14 -15.83
CA ILE A 50 7.78 -8.35 -14.71
C ILE A 50 8.03 -9.12 -13.41
N PHE A 51 8.80 -8.52 -12.51
CA PHE A 51 8.95 -8.98 -11.13
C PHE A 51 7.87 -8.37 -10.25
N ALA A 52 7.03 -9.20 -9.64
CA ALA A 52 5.92 -8.71 -8.82
C ALA A 52 5.54 -9.71 -7.72
N GLY A 53 4.70 -9.25 -6.79
CA GLY A 53 3.98 -10.16 -5.91
C GLY A 53 2.90 -10.94 -6.67
N LYS A 54 2.62 -12.16 -6.20
CA LYS A 54 1.52 -13.00 -6.65
C LYS A 54 0.19 -12.26 -6.53
N GLY A 55 -0.66 -12.39 -7.54
CA GLY A 55 -1.99 -11.76 -7.57
C GLY A 55 -2.00 -10.23 -7.72
N GLY A 56 -0.85 -9.58 -7.94
CA GLY A 56 -0.78 -8.14 -8.19
C GLY A 56 -1.52 -7.71 -9.47
N ARG A 57 -1.78 -6.39 -9.60
CA ARG A 57 -2.53 -5.81 -10.73
C ARG A 57 -2.03 -6.31 -12.10
N GLY A 58 -2.97 -6.73 -12.95
CA GLY A 58 -2.71 -7.25 -14.31
C GLY A 58 -2.44 -6.16 -15.35
N THR A 59 -2.85 -4.92 -15.07
CA THR A 59 -2.87 -3.80 -16.02
C THR A 59 -1.55 -3.61 -16.77
N LEU A 60 -0.39 -3.62 -16.09
CA LEU A 60 0.91 -3.44 -16.74
C LEU A 60 1.19 -4.51 -17.80
N ALA A 61 0.98 -5.78 -17.42
CA ALA A 61 1.25 -6.89 -18.31
C ALA A 61 0.28 -6.93 -19.49
N GLU A 62 -1.00 -6.66 -19.23
CA GLU A 62 -2.06 -6.61 -20.25
C GLU A 62 -1.80 -5.49 -21.26
N THR A 63 -1.53 -4.27 -20.80
CA THR A 63 -1.26 -3.15 -21.70
C THR A 63 0.00 -3.36 -22.54
N LEU A 64 1.08 -3.90 -21.97
CA LEU A 64 2.29 -4.18 -22.73
C LEU A 64 2.07 -5.29 -23.79
N ARG A 65 1.27 -6.31 -23.46
CA ARG A 65 0.85 -7.33 -24.44
C ARG A 65 -0.02 -6.74 -25.55
N GLN A 66 -0.96 -5.86 -25.21
CA GLN A 66 -1.78 -5.12 -26.19
C GLN A 66 -0.91 -4.26 -27.12
N ARG A 67 0.20 -3.70 -26.61
CA ARG A 67 1.22 -3.01 -27.41
C ARG A 67 2.15 -3.94 -28.21
N GLY A 68 1.92 -5.26 -28.18
CA GLY A 68 2.62 -6.25 -28.98
C GLY A 68 3.86 -6.87 -28.32
N ALA A 69 4.12 -6.63 -27.04
CA ALA A 69 5.22 -7.27 -26.32
C ALA A 69 4.87 -8.71 -25.89
N ARG A 70 5.89 -9.57 -25.79
CA ARG A 70 5.80 -10.85 -25.08
C ARG A 70 6.14 -10.61 -23.62
N VAL A 71 5.17 -10.83 -22.74
CA VAL A 71 5.30 -10.48 -21.32
C VAL A 71 5.18 -11.71 -20.44
N ASP A 72 6.24 -12.00 -19.71
CA ASP A 72 6.30 -13.01 -18.65
C ASP A 72 6.26 -12.33 -17.28
N ARG A 73 5.68 -13.02 -16.29
CA ARG A 73 5.67 -12.59 -14.90
C ARG A 73 6.47 -13.55 -14.04
N CYS A 74 7.34 -12.99 -13.22
CA CYS A 74 8.05 -13.71 -12.17
C CYS A 74 7.46 -13.28 -10.83
N GLU A 75 6.65 -14.16 -10.24
CA GLU A 75 6.02 -13.94 -8.94
C GLU A 75 7.03 -14.29 -7.85
N LEU A 76 7.58 -13.27 -7.19
CA LEU A 76 8.70 -13.42 -6.24
C LEU A 76 8.25 -13.62 -4.79
N TYR A 77 7.06 -13.13 -4.46
CA TYR A 77 6.52 -13.18 -3.11
C TYR A 77 4.99 -13.22 -3.14
N GLU A 78 4.38 -13.67 -2.06
CA GLU A 78 2.94 -13.61 -1.84
C GLU A 78 2.69 -12.77 -0.59
N ARG A 79 1.68 -11.88 -0.66
CA ARG A 79 1.22 -11.20 0.56
C ARG A 79 0.35 -12.19 1.32
N SER A 80 0.74 -12.52 2.53
CA SER A 80 -0.08 -13.29 3.45
C SER A 80 -0.32 -12.48 4.71
N GLY A 81 -1.56 -12.51 5.17
CA GLY A 81 -1.89 -12.05 6.51
C GLY A 81 -1.14 -12.90 7.53
N SER A 82 -0.49 -12.24 8.51
CA SER A 82 0.20 -12.94 9.58
C SER A 82 -0.56 -12.76 10.89
N SER A 83 -0.90 -13.86 11.56
CA SER A 83 -1.40 -13.86 12.94
C SER A 83 -0.27 -13.87 13.97
N ARG A 84 0.99 -13.72 13.54
CA ARG A 84 2.17 -13.79 14.41
C ARG A 84 2.08 -12.87 15.63
N PHE A 85 1.44 -11.70 15.48
CA PHE A 85 1.31 -10.70 16.52
C PHE A 85 -0.11 -10.61 17.09
N ALA A 86 -0.96 -11.62 16.86
CA ALA A 86 -2.35 -11.58 17.32
C ALA A 86 -2.45 -11.42 18.84
N ASP A 87 -1.68 -12.21 19.60
CA ASP A 87 -1.68 -12.16 21.07
C ASP A 87 -1.19 -10.79 21.58
N GLU A 88 -0.13 -10.25 20.97
CA GLU A 88 0.42 -8.94 21.32
C GLU A 88 -0.57 -7.80 21.03
N ILE A 89 -1.22 -7.83 19.86
CA ILE A 89 -2.24 -6.85 19.48
C ILE A 89 -3.42 -6.91 20.46
N ASN A 90 -3.95 -8.10 20.74
CA ASN A 90 -5.06 -8.29 21.68
C ASN A 90 -4.68 -7.81 23.10
N ALA A 91 -3.46 -8.10 23.56
CA ALA A 91 -2.97 -7.62 24.85
C ALA A 91 -2.85 -6.08 24.90
N LEU A 92 -2.37 -5.43 23.83
CA LEU A 92 -2.27 -3.98 23.74
C LEU A 92 -3.65 -3.30 23.82
N LEU A 93 -4.65 -3.87 23.13
CA LEU A 93 -6.02 -3.37 23.16
C LEU A 93 -6.60 -3.46 24.58
N MET A 94 -6.43 -4.60 25.25
CA MET A 94 -6.95 -4.83 26.60
C MET A 94 -6.31 -3.96 27.67
N GLN A 95 -5.03 -3.61 27.51
CA GLN A 95 -4.32 -2.74 28.46
C GLN A 95 -4.66 -1.26 28.29
N ALA A 96 -5.51 -0.87 27.32
CA ALA A 96 -5.84 0.51 26.99
C ALA A 96 -4.60 1.41 26.78
N LYS A 97 -3.50 0.83 26.28
CA LYS A 97 -2.22 1.53 26.01
C LYS A 97 -2.13 2.12 24.61
N VAL A 98 -3.19 1.98 23.81
CA VAL A 98 -3.24 2.45 22.43
C VAL A 98 -4.10 3.70 22.38
N ASP A 99 -3.50 4.81 21.98
CA ASP A 99 -4.23 6.06 21.77
C ASP A 99 -4.87 6.17 20.39
N VAL A 100 -4.19 5.62 19.38
CA VAL A 100 -4.60 5.69 17.97
C VAL A 100 -4.08 4.46 17.23
N VAL A 101 -4.90 3.94 16.33
CA VAL A 101 -4.52 2.88 15.39
C VAL A 101 -4.26 3.52 14.04
N VAL A 102 -3.13 3.20 13.41
CA VAL A 102 -2.77 3.75 12.09
C VAL A 102 -2.80 2.63 11.06
N ALA A 103 -3.67 2.75 10.05
CA ALA A 103 -3.75 1.81 8.94
C ALA A 103 -3.53 2.51 7.60
N HIS A 104 -2.43 2.18 6.92
CA HIS A 104 -2.03 2.79 5.65
C HIS A 104 -2.81 2.27 4.43
N SER A 105 -3.67 1.27 4.61
CA SER A 105 -4.50 0.73 3.54
C SER A 105 -5.73 0.02 4.10
N GLY A 106 -6.74 -0.17 3.24
CA GLY A 106 -7.91 -0.98 3.59
C GLY A 106 -7.56 -2.44 3.86
N GLU A 107 -6.66 -3.02 3.07
CA GLU A 107 -6.18 -4.41 3.27
C GLU A 107 -5.56 -4.61 4.66
N LEU A 108 -4.75 -3.64 5.12
CA LEU A 108 -4.18 -3.67 6.46
C LEU A 108 -5.25 -3.55 7.55
N LEU A 109 -6.25 -2.69 7.33
CA LEU A 109 -7.34 -2.49 8.26
C LEU A 109 -8.21 -3.74 8.40
N GLU A 110 -8.62 -4.36 7.29
CA GLU A 110 -9.37 -5.62 7.27
C GLU A 110 -8.58 -6.72 7.97
N GLN A 111 -7.28 -6.82 7.69
CA GLN A 111 -6.42 -7.82 8.31
C GLN A 111 -6.28 -7.62 9.82
N LEU A 112 -6.23 -6.37 10.29
CA LEU A 112 -6.24 -6.06 11.72
C LEU A 112 -7.55 -6.56 12.38
N PHE A 113 -8.70 -6.28 11.78
CA PHE A 113 -10.00 -6.74 12.29
C PHE A 113 -10.16 -8.26 12.24
N ALA A 114 -9.52 -8.93 11.27
CA ALA A 114 -9.46 -10.38 11.19
C ALA A 114 -8.53 -10.99 12.26
N THR A 115 -7.52 -10.25 12.70
CA THR A 115 -6.51 -10.69 13.69
C THR A 115 -6.98 -10.48 15.13
N VAL A 116 -7.80 -9.46 15.38
CA VAL A 116 -8.32 -9.14 16.72
C VAL A 116 -9.46 -10.07 17.11
N ASP A 117 -9.38 -10.58 18.35
CA ASP A 117 -10.37 -11.48 18.91
C ASP A 117 -11.73 -10.82 18.99
N VAL A 118 -12.79 -11.60 18.80
CA VAL A 118 -14.18 -11.09 18.82
C VAL A 118 -14.47 -10.33 20.12
N SER A 119 -13.94 -10.77 21.26
CA SER A 119 -14.11 -10.12 22.56
C SER A 119 -13.47 -8.72 22.63
N ASN A 120 -12.43 -8.47 21.82
CA ASN A 120 -11.65 -7.23 21.86
C ASN A 120 -12.03 -6.27 20.72
N ARG A 121 -12.92 -6.68 19.80
CA ARG A 121 -13.36 -5.85 18.66
C ARG A 121 -14.00 -4.54 19.09
N HIS A 122 -14.82 -4.55 20.14
CA HIS A 122 -15.41 -3.32 20.65
C HIS A 122 -14.33 -2.32 21.12
N GLN A 123 -13.25 -2.81 21.72
CA GLN A 123 -12.14 -1.96 22.14
C GLN A 123 -11.43 -1.35 20.93
N LEU A 124 -11.19 -2.13 19.86
CA LEU A 124 -10.65 -1.59 18.62
C LEU A 124 -11.57 -0.54 17.99
N GLN A 125 -12.89 -0.78 17.96
CA GLN A 125 -13.88 0.10 17.35
C GLN A 125 -14.04 1.44 18.06
N THR A 126 -13.78 1.51 19.37
CA THR A 126 -13.83 2.76 20.15
C THR A 126 -12.56 3.60 20.01
N LEU A 127 -11.45 3.01 19.56
CA LEU A 127 -10.22 3.75 19.33
C LEU A 127 -10.31 4.64 18.08
N PRO A 128 -9.65 5.81 18.10
CA PRO A 128 -9.40 6.56 16.87
C PRO A 128 -8.58 5.72 15.89
N VAL A 129 -9.07 5.60 14.65
CA VAL A 129 -8.36 4.95 13.56
C VAL A 129 -7.99 5.98 12.51
N LEU A 130 -6.68 6.15 12.26
CA LEU A 130 -6.15 6.97 11.19
C LEU A 130 -5.98 6.16 9.91
N VAL A 131 -6.56 6.67 8.82
CA VAL A 131 -6.52 6.04 7.51
C VAL A 131 -6.33 7.07 6.39
N PRO A 132 -5.72 6.67 5.25
CA PRO A 132 -5.55 7.57 4.12
C PRO A 132 -6.76 7.56 3.19
N GLY A 133 -7.27 8.75 2.90
CA GLY A 133 -8.28 9.00 1.88
C GLY A 133 -9.68 8.44 2.20
N GLN A 134 -10.66 8.98 1.47
CA GLN A 134 -12.09 8.73 1.74
C GLN A 134 -12.47 7.24 1.66
N ARG A 135 -11.95 6.52 0.66
CA ARG A 135 -12.28 5.11 0.44
C ARG A 135 -11.95 4.23 1.66
N VAL A 136 -10.81 4.47 2.32
CA VAL A 136 -10.41 3.68 3.48
C VAL A 136 -11.15 4.17 4.74
N ALA A 137 -11.46 5.46 4.81
CA ALA A 137 -12.31 6.02 5.87
C ALA A 137 -13.71 5.42 5.87
N ASP A 138 -14.31 5.20 4.70
CA ASP A 138 -15.63 4.57 4.59
C ASP A 138 -15.56 3.09 5.00
N LEU A 139 -14.54 2.35 4.54
CA LEU A 139 -14.29 0.98 5.00
C LEU A 139 -14.13 0.91 6.53
N ALA A 140 -13.43 1.86 7.15
CA ALA A 140 -13.29 1.90 8.61
C ALA A 140 -14.64 2.07 9.31
N LYS A 141 -15.53 2.92 8.78
CA LYS A 141 -16.89 3.09 9.30
C LYS A 141 -17.72 1.82 9.13
N ASP A 142 -17.62 1.15 7.98
CA ASP A 142 -18.31 -0.12 7.70
C ASP A 142 -17.86 -1.24 8.65
N LEU A 143 -16.60 -1.23 9.07
CA LEU A 143 -16.05 -2.11 10.11
C LEU A 143 -16.45 -1.70 11.54
N GLY A 144 -17.21 -0.62 11.70
CA GLY A 144 -17.76 -0.14 12.97
C GLY A 144 -16.83 0.76 13.78
N CYS A 145 -15.76 1.31 13.18
CA CYS A 145 -14.92 2.29 13.84
C CYS A 145 -15.71 3.56 14.17
N GLN A 146 -15.76 3.93 15.43
CA GLN A 146 -16.54 5.07 15.93
C GLN A 146 -15.86 6.40 15.66
N LYS A 147 -14.52 6.41 15.60
CA LYS A 147 -13.72 7.62 15.35
C LYS A 147 -12.71 7.35 14.25
N VAL A 148 -12.91 7.99 13.11
CA VAL A 148 -12.03 7.87 11.94
C VAL A 148 -11.32 9.21 11.72
N LEU A 149 -9.99 9.18 11.76
CA LEU A 149 -9.14 10.29 11.37
C LEU A 149 -8.73 10.04 9.91
N MET A 150 -9.00 10.99 9.02
CA MET A 150 -8.71 10.83 7.60
C MET A 150 -7.56 11.74 7.21
N ALA A 151 -6.46 11.13 6.75
CA ALA A 151 -5.37 11.85 6.11
C ALA A 151 -5.68 12.10 4.62
N ASN A 152 -5.13 13.19 4.07
CA ASN A 152 -5.30 13.55 2.66
C ASN A 152 -4.72 12.48 1.71
N SER A 153 -3.63 11.83 2.11
CA SER A 153 -3.02 10.74 1.37
C SER A 153 -2.33 9.73 2.29
N ALA A 154 -1.75 8.68 1.71
CA ALA A 154 -0.93 7.70 2.43
C ALA A 154 0.53 8.15 2.61
N LEU A 155 0.89 9.37 2.18
CA LEU A 155 2.23 9.91 2.36
C LEU A 155 2.53 10.12 3.86
N PRO A 156 3.78 9.86 4.30
CA PRO A 156 4.14 10.00 5.71
C PRO A 156 3.79 11.35 6.32
N ASP A 157 4.05 12.45 5.59
CA ASP A 157 3.81 13.81 6.08
C ASP A 157 2.32 14.09 6.33
N ASP A 158 1.43 13.60 5.45
CA ASP A 158 -0.02 13.75 5.59
C ASP A 158 -0.56 12.92 6.77
N MET A 159 -0.02 11.72 6.97
CA MET A 159 -0.41 10.88 8.10
C MET A 159 0.05 11.50 9.42
N VAL A 160 1.30 11.99 9.48
CA VAL A 160 1.88 12.62 10.67
C VAL A 160 1.16 13.93 11.02
N SER A 161 0.91 14.80 10.04
CA SER A 161 0.19 16.06 10.27
C SER A 161 -1.19 15.82 10.87
N THR A 162 -1.93 14.84 10.33
CA THR A 162 -3.25 14.45 10.85
C THR A 162 -3.19 13.98 12.31
N ILE A 163 -2.16 13.20 12.67
CA ILE A 163 -1.94 12.77 14.07
C ILE A 163 -1.67 13.98 14.96
N LEU A 164 -0.78 14.89 14.55
CA LEU A 164 -0.38 16.05 15.33
C LEU A 164 -1.55 17.02 15.56
N GLU A 165 -2.35 17.29 14.53
CA GLU A 165 -3.57 18.09 14.64
C GLU A 165 -4.56 17.46 15.62
N TRP A 166 -4.76 16.15 15.52
CA TRP A 166 -5.65 15.43 16.42
C TRP A 166 -5.20 15.47 17.89
N TYR A 167 -3.90 15.28 18.15
CA TYR A 167 -3.35 15.38 19.51
C TYR A 167 -3.45 16.81 20.06
N SER A 168 -3.23 17.82 19.22
CA SER A 168 -3.30 19.23 19.64
C SER A 168 -4.73 19.66 19.99
N ASN A 169 -5.73 19.08 19.33
CA ASN A 169 -7.15 19.35 19.57
C ASN A 169 -7.77 18.46 20.67
N ARG A 170 -6.95 17.66 21.37
CA ARG A 170 -7.39 16.77 22.47
C ARG A 170 -7.38 17.47 23.83
N GLY A 171 -6.86 18.71 23.90
CA GLY A 171 -6.79 19.57 25.08
C GLY A 171 -8.08 20.33 25.38
#